data_AF-A0A1Y3WAM3-F1
#
_entry.id   AF-A0A1Y3WAM3-F1
#
_cell.length_a   1.000
_cell.length_b   1.000
_cell.length_c   1.000
_cell.angle_alpha   90.00
_cell.angle_beta   90.00
_cell.angle_gamma   90.00
#
_symmetry.space_group_name_H-M   'P 1'
#
loop_
_entity.id
_entity.type
_entity.pdbx_description
1 polymer ?
#
loop_
_entity_poly.entity_id
_entity_poly.type
_entity_poly.pdbx_seq_one_letter_code
_entity_poly.pdbx_strand_id
1 'polypeptide(L)'
;MIYVLLSLIGVPTIQAQMLTYEEIVKKITVYMPEMNIKDSVFLQEIDSKIFNSGCACLDYEGADVFNVKSKRQDDGSYYLIFSISASPRAREGTGYFEYNDFLFVWHGDLPPYLYERTGEKRKFTYQQYVPIIRHDWGDFYFKYSRGKMEITGLGCW
;
A
#
# COMPACT_ATOMS: atom_id res chain seq x y z
N MET A 1 -26.44 49.83 -42.09
CA MET A 1 -27.18 48.66 -42.59
C MET A 1 -26.24 47.84 -43.44
N ILE A 2 -25.89 46.63 -43.00
CA ILE A 2 -25.68 45.41 -43.80
C ILE A 2 -25.66 44.31 -42.74
N TYR A 3 -26.74 43.54 -42.71
CA TYR A 3 -26.83 42.28 -41.99
C TYR A 3 -26.08 41.23 -42.80
N VAL A 4 -25.23 40.44 -42.16
CA VAL A 4 -24.82 39.15 -42.70
C VAL A 4 -25.17 38.10 -41.67
N LEU A 5 -26.35 37.51 -41.86
CA LEU A 5 -26.76 36.24 -41.29
C LEU A 5 -25.97 35.13 -42.00
N LEU A 6 -25.14 34.41 -41.24
CA LEU A 6 -24.60 33.13 -41.67
C LEU A 6 -25.06 32.07 -40.67
N SER A 7 -26.16 31.41 -41.02
CA SER A 7 -26.66 30.20 -40.39
C SER A 7 -25.73 29.04 -40.74
N LEU A 8 -25.08 28.45 -39.73
CA LEU A 8 -24.38 27.17 -39.86
C LEU A 8 -24.89 26.21 -38.79
N ILE A 9 -25.82 25.33 -39.23
CA ILE A 9 -25.91 23.91 -38.92
C ILE A 9 -25.59 23.53 -37.47
N GLY A 10 -26.65 23.35 -36.66
CA GLY A 10 -26.55 22.83 -35.30
C GLY A 10 -25.98 21.42 -35.28
N VAL A 11 -24.67 21.31 -35.03
CA VAL A 11 -24.07 20.10 -34.49
C VAL A 11 -24.62 19.98 -33.07
N PRO A 12 -25.28 18.87 -32.67
CA PRO A 12 -25.52 18.66 -31.25
C PRO A 12 -24.14 18.49 -30.62
N THR A 13 -23.66 19.57 -29.99
CA THR A 13 -22.59 19.45 -29.02
C THR A 13 -23.11 18.51 -27.95
N ILE A 14 -22.69 17.24 -28.03
CA ILE A 14 -22.75 16.32 -26.89
C ILE A 14 -21.87 16.98 -25.85
N GLN A 15 -22.48 17.78 -24.99
CA GLN A 15 -21.83 18.35 -23.83
C GLN A 15 -21.63 17.16 -22.90
N ALA A 16 -20.47 16.51 -23.02
CA ALA A 16 -20.07 15.49 -22.07
C ALA A 16 -20.14 16.16 -20.69
N GLN A 17 -21.09 15.74 -19.86
CA GLN A 17 -21.10 16.15 -18.46
C GLN A 17 -19.82 15.59 -17.86
N MET A 18 -18.85 16.46 -17.61
CA MET A 18 -17.72 16.11 -16.75
C MET A 18 -18.31 15.93 -15.35
N LEU A 19 -18.38 14.67 -14.91
CA LEU A 19 -18.66 14.34 -13.52
C LEU A 19 -17.62 15.06 -12.65
N THR A 20 -18.07 15.64 -11.54
CA THR A 20 -17.17 16.25 -10.56
C THR A 20 -16.25 15.18 -9.95
N TYR A 21 -15.08 15.58 -9.45
CA TYR A 21 -14.15 14.66 -8.80
C TYR A 21 -14.82 13.87 -7.65
N GLU A 22 -15.71 14.51 -6.90
CA GLU A 22 -16.48 13.86 -5.84
C GLU A 22 -17.50 12.83 -6.37
N GLU A 23 -18.09 13.06 -7.56
CA GLU A 23 -18.99 12.10 -8.21
C GLU A 23 -18.26 10.89 -8.82
N ILE A 24 -16.98 11.04 -9.18
CA ILE A 24 -16.13 9.95 -9.70
C ILE A 24 -15.54 9.12 -8.55
N VAL A 25 -15.20 9.77 -7.43
CA VAL A 25 -14.45 9.15 -6.33
C VAL A 25 -15.39 8.44 -5.35
N LYS A 26 -15.43 7.11 -5.42
CA LYS A 26 -16.14 6.30 -4.45
C LYS A 26 -15.26 6.03 -3.21
N LYS A 27 -15.67 6.54 -2.04
CA LYS A 27 -15.05 6.16 -0.76
C LYS A 27 -15.44 4.72 -0.40
N ILE A 28 -14.45 3.85 -0.21
CA ILE A 28 -14.65 2.48 0.24
C ILE A 28 -14.10 2.35 1.65
N THR A 29 -14.86 1.67 2.51
CA THR A 29 -14.41 1.27 3.85
C THR A 29 -14.16 -0.23 3.88
N VAL A 30 -13.04 -0.63 4.49
CA VAL A 30 -12.72 -2.02 4.80
C VAL A 30 -12.40 -2.15 6.28
N TYR A 31 -12.73 -3.30 6.85
CA TYR A 31 -12.36 -3.65 8.22
C TYR A 31 -11.31 -4.75 8.14
N MET A 32 -10.09 -4.43 8.52
CA MET A 32 -8.95 -5.33 8.40
C MET A 32 -8.65 -5.94 9.76
N PRO A 33 -8.41 -7.25 9.86
CA PRO A 33 -8.05 -7.88 11.12
C PRO A 33 -6.64 -7.46 11.55
N GLU A 34 -6.47 -7.25 12.85
CA GLU A 34 -5.16 -7.10 13.44
C GLU A 34 -4.44 -8.46 13.51
N MET A 35 -3.13 -8.40 13.31
CA MET A 35 -2.22 -9.52 13.39
C MET A 35 -1.25 -9.30 14.55
N ASN A 36 -1.27 -10.21 15.52
CA ASN A 36 -0.24 -10.26 16.54
C ASN A 36 0.96 -11.05 15.98
N ILE A 37 2.09 -10.38 15.77
CA ILE A 37 3.31 -11.01 15.29
C ILE A 37 3.96 -11.78 16.44
N LYS A 38 4.02 -13.10 16.32
CA LYS A 38 4.56 -13.98 17.36
C LYS A 38 6.06 -14.24 17.24
N ASP A 39 6.57 -14.11 16.02
CA ASP A 39 7.96 -14.39 15.73
C ASP A 39 8.79 -13.15 16.08
N SER A 40 9.34 -13.11 17.29
CA SER A 40 10.22 -12.02 17.72
C SER A 40 11.47 -11.89 16.84
N VAL A 41 11.94 -12.98 16.21
CA VAL A 41 13.09 -12.94 15.31
C VAL A 41 12.72 -12.18 14.04
N PHE A 42 11.51 -12.33 13.53
CA PHE A 42 11.03 -11.52 12.40
C PHE A 42 11.06 -10.02 12.70
N LEU A 43 10.63 -9.60 13.89
CA LEU A 43 10.68 -8.20 14.32
C LEU A 43 12.13 -7.69 14.45
N GLN A 44 13.03 -8.49 15.02
CA GLN A 44 14.47 -8.16 15.07
C GLN A 44 15.10 -8.03 13.68
N GLU A 45 14.65 -8.86 12.72
CA GLU A 45 15.11 -8.78 11.34
C GLU A 45 14.56 -7.52 10.64
N ILE A 46 13.36 -7.04 10.99
CA ILE A 46 12.84 -5.72 10.57
C ILE A 46 13.74 -4.60 11.13
N ASP A 47 14.02 -4.63 12.44
CA ASP A 47 14.88 -3.62 13.07
C ASP A 47 16.25 -3.56 12.40
N SER A 48 16.91 -4.71 12.27
CA SER A 48 18.28 -4.78 11.76
C SER A 48 18.40 -4.47 10.26
N LYS A 49 17.41 -4.83 9.44
CA LYS A 49 17.54 -4.73 7.96
C LYS A 49 16.73 -3.62 7.33
N ILE A 50 15.71 -3.10 8.04
CA ILE A 50 14.89 -1.99 7.55
C ILE A 50 15.28 -0.76 8.35
N PHE A 51 14.95 -0.69 9.64
CA PHE A 51 15.15 0.53 10.43
C PHE A 51 16.62 0.91 10.60
N ASN A 52 17.50 -0.07 10.77
CA ASN A 52 18.95 0.14 10.88
C ASN A 52 19.69 0.06 9.54
N SER A 53 18.97 0.07 8.41
CA SER A 53 19.60 0.00 7.08
C SER A 53 20.39 1.25 6.67
N GLY A 54 20.16 2.39 7.33
CA GLY A 54 20.67 3.69 6.91
C GLY A 54 19.97 4.25 5.66
N CYS A 55 18.79 3.72 5.31
CA CYS A 55 18.02 4.19 4.18
C CYS A 55 17.37 5.56 4.47
N ALA A 56 17.71 6.58 3.68
CA ALA A 56 17.09 7.91 3.75
C ALA A 56 15.57 7.89 3.51
N CYS A 57 15.06 6.82 2.90
CA CYS A 57 13.64 6.59 2.70
C CYS A 57 12.78 6.60 3.97
N LEU A 58 13.41 6.33 5.12
CA LEU A 58 12.74 6.30 6.42
C LEU A 58 12.60 7.69 7.06
N ASP A 59 13.37 8.67 6.59
CA ASP A 59 13.41 10.02 7.16
C ASP A 59 12.34 10.95 6.57
N TYR A 60 11.55 10.45 5.63
CA TYR A 60 10.54 11.25 4.96
C TYR A 60 9.34 11.53 5.86
N GLU A 61 8.99 12.81 5.97
CA GLU A 61 7.85 13.26 6.75
C GLU A 61 6.54 12.63 6.24
N GLY A 62 5.83 11.98 7.17
CA GLY A 62 4.57 11.30 6.88
C GLY A 62 4.70 9.91 6.27
N ALA A 63 5.91 9.36 6.14
CA ALA A 63 6.13 8.01 5.64
C ALA A 63 5.95 6.92 6.72
N ASP A 64 4.79 6.89 7.38
CA ASP A 64 4.51 6.07 8.58
C ASP A 64 3.88 4.70 8.30
N VAL A 65 3.78 4.30 7.02
CA VAL A 65 3.16 3.05 6.61
C VAL A 65 4.06 2.19 5.72
N PHE A 66 4.21 0.92 6.09
CA PHE A 66 4.73 -0.12 5.20
C PHE A 66 3.59 -0.94 4.59
N ASN A 67 3.51 -0.96 3.26
CA ASN A 67 2.68 -1.93 2.55
C ASN A 67 3.52 -3.16 2.23
N VAL A 68 3.24 -4.27 2.91
CA VAL A 68 3.97 -5.52 2.80
C VAL A 68 3.30 -6.41 1.77
N LYS A 69 3.98 -6.69 0.65
CA LYS A 69 3.52 -7.70 -0.31
C LYS A 69 4.23 -9.01 -0.04
N SER A 70 3.47 -10.10 -0.13
CA SER A 70 3.98 -11.45 0.14
C SER A 70 3.50 -12.42 -0.92
N LYS A 71 4.40 -13.32 -1.33
CA LYS A 71 4.10 -14.43 -2.23
C LYS A 71 4.84 -15.68 -1.81
N ARG A 72 4.12 -16.76 -1.55
CA ARG A 72 4.73 -18.07 -1.26
C ARG A 72 5.45 -18.62 -2.49
N GLN A 73 6.62 -19.19 -2.26
CA GLN A 73 7.47 -19.84 -3.26
C GLN A 73 7.35 -21.36 -3.17
N ASP A 74 7.77 -22.07 -4.22
CA ASP A 74 7.69 -23.53 -4.31
C ASP A 74 8.52 -24.24 -3.23
N ASP A 75 9.64 -23.64 -2.81
CA ASP A 75 10.50 -24.14 -1.73
C ASP A 75 9.92 -23.89 -0.32
N GLY A 76 8.71 -23.33 -0.24
CA GLY A 76 8.04 -22.99 1.02
C GLY A 76 8.49 -21.68 1.66
N SER A 77 9.48 -21.00 1.07
CA SER A 77 9.85 -19.63 1.46
C SER A 77 8.81 -18.61 0.99
N TYR A 78 8.98 -17.37 1.41
CA TYR A 78 8.13 -16.26 0.99
C TYR A 78 9.01 -15.17 0.38
N TYR A 79 8.59 -14.65 -0.76
CA TYR A 79 9.12 -13.38 -1.23
C TYR A 79 8.33 -12.26 -0.58
N LEU A 80 9.03 -11.35 0.11
CA LEU A 80 8.46 -10.20 0.80
C LEU A 80 8.96 -8.90 0.18
N ILE A 81 8.07 -7.93 0.02
CA ILE A 81 8.41 -6.56 -0.37
C ILE A 81 7.81 -5.63 0.67
N PHE A 82 8.65 -4.84 1.33
CA PHE A 82 8.22 -3.78 2.25
C PHE A 82 8.32 -2.44 1.52
N SER A 83 7.18 -1.87 1.15
CA SER A 83 7.11 -0.58 0.46
C SER A 83 6.69 0.52 1.43
N ILE A 84 7.56 1.51 1.62
CA ILE A 84 7.25 2.70 2.44
C ILE A 84 6.24 3.59 1.71
N SER A 85 5.34 4.21 2.48
CA SER A 85 4.32 5.09 1.96
C SER A 85 3.71 5.98 3.04
N ALA A 86 3.07 7.07 2.61
CA ALA A 86 2.28 7.92 3.48
C ALA A 86 0.83 7.46 3.69
N SER A 87 0.43 6.32 3.12
CA SER A 87 -0.95 5.83 3.30
C SER A 87 -1.09 4.32 3.15
N PRO A 88 -2.00 3.70 3.93
CA PRO A 88 -2.25 2.27 3.85
C PRO A 88 -3.04 1.90 2.59
N ARG A 89 -2.53 0.93 1.81
CA ARG A 89 -3.19 0.40 0.61
C ARG A 89 -4.26 -0.63 0.97
N ALA A 90 -5.26 -0.23 1.74
CA ALA A 90 -6.17 -1.15 2.42
C ALA A 90 -7.05 -2.03 1.50
N ARG A 91 -7.22 -1.68 0.22
CA ARG A 91 -8.10 -2.38 -0.74
C ARG A 91 -7.87 -3.90 -0.80
N GLU A 92 -6.63 -4.32 -0.71
CA GLU A 92 -6.21 -5.73 -0.86
C GLU A 92 -5.50 -6.25 0.40
N GLY A 93 -5.70 -5.58 1.53
CA GLY A 93 -5.03 -5.95 2.78
C GLY A 93 -5.68 -7.18 3.41
N THR A 94 -4.85 -8.14 3.81
CA THR A 94 -5.26 -9.38 4.46
C THR A 94 -5.15 -9.31 5.99
N GLY A 95 -4.39 -8.35 6.51
CA GLY A 95 -4.21 -8.07 7.93
C GLY A 95 -3.27 -6.89 8.13
N TYR A 96 -3.24 -6.33 9.35
CA TYR A 96 -2.30 -5.27 9.71
C TYR A 96 -1.65 -5.55 11.06
N PHE A 97 -0.50 -4.93 11.31
CA PHE A 97 0.09 -4.86 12.64
C PHE A 97 0.81 -3.52 12.81
N GLU A 98 1.05 -3.10 14.05
CA GLU A 98 1.80 -1.89 14.37
C GLU A 98 3.12 -2.27 15.03
N TYR A 99 4.20 -1.59 14.66
CA TYR A 99 5.53 -1.84 15.21
C TYR A 99 6.43 -0.61 15.03
N ASN A 100 7.13 -0.18 16.09
CA ASN A 100 7.98 1.02 16.13
C ASN A 100 7.32 2.28 15.56
N ASP A 101 6.06 2.55 15.93
CA ASP A 101 5.24 3.67 15.45
C ASP A 101 4.90 3.63 13.94
N PHE A 102 5.25 2.56 13.22
CA PHE A 102 4.81 2.32 11.85
C PHE A 102 3.61 1.38 11.81
N LEU A 103 2.71 1.65 10.86
CA LEU A 103 1.66 0.72 10.47
C LEU A 103 2.15 -0.19 9.34
N PHE A 104 2.02 -1.50 9.53
CA PHE A 104 2.30 -2.49 8.49
C PHE A 104 0.99 -3.08 7.96
N VAL A 105 0.71 -2.87 6.68
CA VAL A 105 -0.46 -3.44 5.99
C VAL A 105 0.01 -4.60 5.12
N TRP A 106 -0.48 -5.80 5.40
CA TRP A 106 -0.05 -7.02 4.72
C TRP A 106 -0.96 -7.36 3.54
N HIS A 107 -0.35 -7.80 2.44
CA HIS A 107 -0.99 -8.20 1.21
C HIS A 107 -0.47 -9.56 0.75
N GLY A 108 -1.38 -10.45 0.36
CA GLY A 108 -1.04 -11.77 -0.17
C GLY A 108 -0.90 -12.85 0.91
N ASP A 109 -0.02 -13.82 0.63
CA ASP A 109 0.14 -15.05 1.42
C ASP A 109 0.80 -14.80 2.78
N LEU A 110 0.09 -15.08 3.85
CA LEU A 110 0.64 -14.95 5.21
C LEU A 110 1.41 -16.23 5.62
N PRO A 111 2.67 -16.13 6.06
CA PRO A 111 3.38 -17.24 6.66
C PRO A 111 2.64 -17.73 7.91
N PRO A 112 2.17 -18.99 7.98
CA PRO A 112 1.23 -19.43 9.02
C PRO A 112 1.85 -19.45 10.43
N TYR A 113 3.17 -19.45 10.53
CA TYR A 113 3.92 -19.43 11.78
C TYR A 113 4.26 -18.01 12.27
N LEU A 114 4.03 -16.98 11.45
CA LEU A 114 4.45 -15.61 11.76
C LEU A 114 3.52 -14.90 12.75
N TYR A 115 2.23 -15.22 12.72
CA TYR A 115 1.21 -14.39 13.34
C TYR A 115 0.04 -15.18 13.92
N GLU A 116 -0.72 -14.51 14.78
CA GLU A 116 -2.10 -14.86 15.15
C GLU A 116 -3.03 -13.73 14.73
N ARG A 117 -4.23 -14.07 14.26
CA ARG A 117 -5.29 -13.06 14.09
C ARG A 117 -5.93 -12.80 15.43
N THR A 118 -6.02 -11.54 15.82
CA THR A 118 -6.84 -11.16 16.97
C THR A 118 -8.32 -11.06 16.54
N GLY A 119 -9.22 -10.92 17.50
CA GLY A 119 -10.62 -10.58 17.22
C GLY A 119 -10.81 -9.11 16.81
N GLU A 120 -9.77 -8.30 16.96
CA GLU A 120 -9.81 -6.86 16.72
C GLU A 120 -9.71 -6.55 15.23
N LYS A 121 -10.38 -5.46 14.84
CA LYS A 121 -10.39 -4.98 13.47
C LYS A 121 -10.29 -3.47 13.47
N ARG A 122 -9.42 -2.93 12.61
CA ARG A 122 -9.33 -1.49 12.36
C ARG A 122 -10.05 -1.14 11.07
N LYS A 123 -10.76 -0.01 11.12
CA LYS A 123 -11.43 0.59 9.96
C LYS A 123 -10.40 1.34 9.12
N PHE A 124 -10.32 0.99 7.84
CA PHE A 124 -9.56 1.75 6.85
C PHE A 124 -10.50 2.29 5.79
N THR A 125 -10.31 3.54 5.40
CA THR A 125 -11.10 4.19 4.34
C THR A 125 -10.15 4.65 3.25
N TYR A 126 -10.47 4.30 2.00
CA TYR A 126 -9.70 4.74 0.83
C TYR A 126 -10.65 5.22 -0.28
N GLN A 127 -10.10 5.99 -1.20
CA GLN A 127 -10.81 6.49 -2.37
C GLN A 127 -10.56 5.56 -3.56
N GLN A 128 -11.63 4.98 -4.11
CA GLN A 128 -11.57 4.20 -5.35
C GLN A 128 -11.42 5.15 -6.54
N TYR A 129 -10.68 4.71 -7.57
CA TYR A 129 -10.42 5.46 -8.81
C TYR A 129 -9.49 6.67 -8.68
N VAL A 130 -8.89 6.86 -7.51
CA VAL A 130 -7.74 7.77 -7.36
C VAL A 130 -6.50 7.01 -7.78
N PRO A 131 -5.74 7.49 -8.77
CA PRO A 131 -4.46 6.91 -9.13
C PRO A 131 -3.57 6.85 -7.89
N ILE A 132 -2.94 5.70 -7.65
CA ILE A 132 -1.90 5.61 -6.63
C ILE A 132 -0.76 6.46 -7.14
N ILE A 133 -0.55 7.62 -6.52
CA ILE A 133 0.68 8.37 -6.73
C ILE A 133 1.79 7.50 -6.15
N ARG A 134 2.56 6.87 -7.03
CA ARG A 134 3.80 6.20 -6.63
C ARG A 134 4.74 7.33 -6.25
N HIS A 135 4.75 7.62 -4.97
CA HIS A 135 5.85 8.33 -4.36
C HIS A 135 6.89 7.27 -4.06
N ASP A 136 8.08 7.47 -4.61
CA ASP A 136 9.18 6.52 -4.58
C ASP A 136 9.90 6.60 -3.24
N TRP A 137 9.23 6.26 -2.13
CA TRP A 137 9.85 6.42 -0.81
C TRP A 137 10.93 5.35 -0.61
N GLY A 138 10.60 4.07 -0.78
CA GLY A 138 11.60 3.00 -0.79
C GLY A 138 10.98 1.61 -0.69
N ASP A 139 11.64 0.62 -1.30
CA ASP A 139 11.26 -0.78 -1.31
C ASP A 139 12.40 -1.67 -0.78
N PHE A 140 12.10 -2.49 0.21
CA PHE A 140 13.00 -3.52 0.70
C PHE A 140 12.52 -4.90 0.26
N TYR A 141 13.38 -5.65 -0.41
CA TYR A 141 13.03 -6.93 -1.02
C TYR A 141 13.71 -8.06 -0.27
N PHE A 142 12.94 -9.04 0.22
CA PHE A 142 13.46 -10.14 1.00
C PHE A 142 13.01 -11.51 0.50
N LYS A 143 13.89 -12.49 0.65
CA LYS A 143 13.48 -13.89 0.78
C LYS A 143 13.35 -14.19 2.27
N TYR A 144 12.17 -14.64 2.69
CA TYR A 144 11.86 -14.98 4.07
C TYR A 144 11.67 -16.47 4.25
N SER A 145 12.34 -17.05 5.25
CA SER A 145 12.22 -18.46 5.63
C SER A 145 12.35 -18.59 7.14
N ARG A 146 11.23 -18.83 7.84
CA ARG A 146 11.18 -19.21 9.28
C ARG A 146 12.17 -18.43 10.16
N GLY A 147 11.89 -17.16 10.39
CA GLY A 147 12.73 -16.28 11.23
C GLY A 147 13.98 -15.72 10.56
N LYS A 148 14.23 -16.02 9.27
CA LYS A 148 15.35 -15.44 8.52
C LYS A 148 14.87 -14.61 7.35
N MET A 149 15.24 -13.33 7.30
CA MET A 149 15.07 -12.45 6.15
C MET A 149 16.41 -12.24 5.44
N GLU A 150 16.50 -12.69 4.18
CA GLU A 150 17.65 -12.46 3.32
C GLU A 150 17.32 -11.31 2.36
N ILE A 151 18.12 -10.25 2.39
CA ILE A 151 17.92 -9.13 1.46
C ILE A 151 18.27 -9.59 0.05
N THR A 152 17.32 -9.38 -0.85
CA THR A 152 17.44 -9.69 -2.30
C THR A 152 17.50 -8.43 -3.16
N GLY A 153 17.21 -7.27 -2.57
CA GLY A 153 17.26 -5.98 -3.24
C GLY A 153 16.84 -4.85 -2.30
N LEU A 154 17.28 -3.65 -2.65
CA LEU A 154 16.87 -2.40 -2.02
C LEU A 154 16.65 -1.38 -3.13
N GLY A 155 15.47 -0.74 -3.14
CA GLY A 155 15.17 0.39 -4.01
C GLY A 155 14.96 1.63 -3.14
N CYS A 156 15.89 2.58 -3.20
CA CYS A 156 15.76 3.90 -2.58
C CYS A 156 15.86 4.92 -3.70
N TRP A 157 14.95 5.88 -3.75
CA TRP A 157 14.83 6.83 -4.85
C TRP A 157 14.87 8.26 -4.35
#